data_AF-A0A4Q6GB74-F1
#
_entry.id   AF-A0A4Q6GB74-F1
#
_cell.length_a   1.000
_cell.length_b   1.000
_cell.length_c   1.000
_cell.angle_alpha   90.00
_cell.angle_beta   90.00
_cell.angle_gamma   90.00
#
_symmetry.space_group_name_H-M   'P 1'
#
loop_
_entity.id
_entity.type
_entity.pdbx_description
1 polymer ?
#
loop_
_entity_poly.entity_id
_entity_poly.type
_entity_poly.pdbx_seq_one_letter_code
_entity_poly.pdbx_strand_id
1 'polypeptide(L)'
;DHYLGKETVQNLMALRFANILFEPLWNSNYIDHVQITVAETVGLEKRAGYYDTSGALRDMVQNHLLQLLCMVSMEPPAAMEADAVRDEKLKVLRSLRPIDAEDAAQLTVRGQYRAGASNGGAVPGYVDELVMLDPGRKESRTETFVALKAEVDNWRWAGVPFYLRTGKRLAERVSEIVVAFRPVPHSIFEQGAGPVVANKLVLRLQPDEGVKLWLMIKDPGPGGLRLQHVPLDMSFAEAFGVHQPEAYERLLMDVVRGNPTLFMRRDEVEAAWKWIDPILAAWDTLRESPKPYTAGSWGPGAAVALIERDGRTWHEEAG
;
A
#
# COMPACT_ATOMS: atom_id res chain seq x y z
N ASP A 1 10.79 -12.13 -0.62
CA ASP A 1 9.67 -11.26 -1.03
C ASP A 1 10.04 -10.63 -2.36
N HIS A 2 9.26 -10.84 -3.43
CA HIS A 2 9.61 -10.31 -4.75
C HIS A 2 9.32 -8.80 -4.90
N TYR A 3 8.47 -8.20 -4.05
CA TYR A 3 8.22 -6.76 -4.10
C TYR A 3 9.48 -5.95 -3.77
N LEU A 4 10.34 -6.45 -2.89
CA LEU A 4 11.65 -5.84 -2.59
C LEU A 4 12.59 -5.81 -3.80
N GLY A 5 12.39 -6.72 -4.76
CA GLY A 5 13.16 -6.75 -6.00
C GLY A 5 12.70 -5.72 -7.04
N LYS A 6 11.57 -5.05 -6.84
CA LYS A 6 11.06 -4.02 -7.77
C LYS A 6 11.91 -2.76 -7.69
N GLU A 7 12.24 -2.20 -8.86
CA GLU A 7 13.13 -1.04 -8.98
C GLU A 7 12.62 0.18 -8.18
N THR A 8 11.32 0.43 -8.22
CA THR A 8 10.65 1.52 -7.49
C THR A 8 10.79 1.42 -5.97
N VAL A 9 10.86 0.22 -5.41
CA VAL A 9 11.06 0.01 -3.97
C VAL A 9 12.49 0.38 -3.57
N GLN A 10 13.48 0.11 -4.43
CA GLN A 10 14.85 0.55 -4.19
C GLN A 10 14.98 2.06 -4.39
N ASN A 11 14.29 2.61 -5.38
CA ASN A 11 14.28 4.05 -5.61
C ASN A 11 13.64 4.81 -4.43
N LEU A 12 12.76 4.19 -3.63
CA LEU A 12 12.29 4.80 -2.39
C LEU A 12 13.44 5.08 -1.40
N MET A 13 14.43 4.19 -1.29
CA MET A 13 15.62 4.45 -0.45
C MET A 13 16.44 5.61 -1.00
N ALA A 14 16.67 5.63 -2.32
CA ALA A 14 17.40 6.72 -2.96
C ALA A 14 16.65 8.06 -2.80
N LEU A 15 15.33 8.06 -3.01
CA LEU A 15 14.48 9.23 -2.85
C LEU A 15 14.59 9.78 -1.43
N ARG A 16 14.46 8.93 -0.41
CA ARG A 16 14.49 9.37 0.99
C ARG A 16 15.88 9.82 1.45
N PHE A 17 16.91 9.04 1.17
CA PHE A 17 18.21 9.22 1.83
C PHE A 17 19.28 9.89 0.96
N ALA A 18 19.07 10.03 -0.35
CA ALA A 18 19.97 10.79 -1.22
C ALA A 18 19.48 12.23 -1.50
N ASN A 19 18.30 12.61 -1.01
CA ASN A 19 17.71 13.92 -1.27
C ASN A 19 17.41 14.64 0.04
N ILE A 20 18.19 15.68 0.34
CA ILE A 20 18.01 16.53 1.52
C ILE A 20 16.64 17.25 1.54
N LEU A 21 15.96 17.32 0.39
CA LEU A 21 14.63 17.90 0.27
C LEU A 21 13.56 17.08 1.03
N PHE A 22 13.67 15.75 1.04
CA PHE A 22 12.60 14.87 1.55
C PHE A 22 12.78 14.48 3.02
N GLU A 23 13.99 14.14 3.46
CA GLU A 23 14.20 13.61 4.81
C GLU A 23 13.70 14.55 5.94
N PRO A 24 13.90 15.88 5.90
CA PRO A 24 13.36 16.79 6.92
C PRO A 24 11.83 16.80 6.98
N LEU A 25 11.17 16.48 5.88
CA LEU A 25 9.71 16.42 5.76
C LEU A 25 9.16 15.02 6.07
N TRP A 26 10.02 14.02 6.27
CA TRP A 26 9.63 12.61 6.37
C TRP A 26 9.26 12.19 7.80
N ASN A 27 8.35 12.92 8.44
CA ASN A 27 7.93 12.69 9.82
C ASN A 27 6.53 13.25 10.10
N SER A 28 6.01 12.95 11.30
CA SER A 28 4.66 13.32 11.77
C SER A 28 4.35 14.82 11.79
N ASN A 29 5.35 15.70 11.78
CA ASN A 29 5.11 17.14 11.69
C ASN A 29 4.61 17.57 10.30
N TYR A 30 4.96 16.82 9.25
CA TYR A 30 4.70 17.21 7.86
C TYR A 30 3.88 16.18 7.10
N ILE A 31 3.93 14.90 7.45
CA ILE A 31 3.10 13.85 6.86
C ILE A 31 1.80 13.76 7.65
N ASP A 32 0.67 13.77 6.95
CA ASP A 32 -0.64 13.54 7.52
C ASP A 32 -0.96 12.05 7.59
N HIS A 33 -0.77 11.32 6.49
CA HIS A 33 -0.97 9.87 6.41
C HIS A 33 -0.21 9.25 5.23
N VAL A 34 -0.11 7.92 5.26
CA VAL A 34 0.45 7.12 4.16
C VAL A 34 -0.60 6.12 3.70
N GLN A 35 -0.73 5.94 2.38
CA GLN A 35 -1.55 4.88 1.77
C GLN A 35 -0.63 3.92 1.01
N ILE A 36 -0.83 2.61 1.16
CA ILE A 36 -0.13 1.59 0.39
C ILE A 36 -1.19 0.70 -0.24
N THR A 37 -1.35 0.82 -1.56
CA THR A 37 -2.34 0.06 -2.33
C THR A 37 -1.64 -0.99 -3.18
N VAL A 38 -2.10 -2.24 -3.10
CA VAL A 38 -1.73 -3.31 -4.02
C VAL A 38 -3.00 -4.00 -4.53
N ALA A 39 -3.52 -3.50 -5.64
CA ALA A 39 -4.74 -3.94 -6.28
C ALA A 39 -4.46 -4.82 -7.51
N GLU A 40 -5.23 -5.90 -7.63
CA GLU A 40 -5.17 -6.84 -8.74
C GLU A 40 -6.53 -6.95 -9.43
N THR A 41 -6.54 -6.98 -10.77
CA THR A 41 -7.77 -7.27 -11.54
C THR A 41 -8.03 -8.77 -11.69
N VAL A 42 -7.02 -9.61 -11.43
CA VAL A 42 -7.12 -11.07 -11.54
C VAL A 42 -7.91 -11.69 -10.39
N GLY A 43 -8.47 -12.88 -10.63
CA GLY A 43 -9.23 -13.67 -9.66
C GLY A 43 -8.37 -14.72 -8.96
N LEU A 44 -8.95 -15.91 -8.75
CA LEU A 44 -8.27 -17.08 -8.15
C LEU A 44 -7.26 -17.75 -9.10
N GLU A 45 -7.46 -17.57 -10.41
CA GLU A 45 -6.65 -18.19 -11.45
C GLU A 45 -6.49 -19.71 -11.20
N LYS A 46 -5.27 -20.26 -11.27
CA LYS A 46 -5.01 -21.69 -11.03
C LYS A 46 -4.69 -22.03 -9.56
N ARG A 47 -4.83 -21.07 -8.64
CA ARG A 47 -4.36 -21.18 -7.24
C ARG A 47 -5.49 -21.31 -6.22
N ALA A 48 -6.71 -21.63 -6.65
CA ALA A 48 -7.91 -21.66 -5.82
C ALA A 48 -7.75 -22.40 -4.48
N GLY A 49 -7.29 -23.67 -4.51
CA GLY A 49 -7.14 -24.48 -3.29
C GLY A 49 -6.11 -23.94 -2.29
N TYR A 50 -5.03 -23.31 -2.77
CA TYR A 50 -4.04 -22.64 -1.91
C TYR A 50 -4.57 -21.31 -1.36
N TYR A 51 -5.24 -20.52 -2.21
CA TYR A 51 -5.71 -19.20 -1.83
C TYR A 51 -6.82 -19.28 -0.78
N ASP A 52 -7.69 -20.29 -0.87
CA ASP A 52 -8.79 -20.52 0.08
C ASP A 52 -8.33 -20.92 1.50
N THR A 53 -7.04 -21.16 1.72
CA THR A 53 -6.47 -21.34 3.07
C THR A 53 -5.61 -20.14 3.50
N SER A 54 -5.15 -19.35 2.55
CA SER A 54 -4.25 -18.23 2.80
C SER A 54 -5.02 -16.93 3.03
N GLY A 55 -5.88 -16.57 2.07
CA GLY A 55 -6.57 -15.28 2.01
C GLY A 55 -5.64 -14.09 1.72
N ALA A 56 -6.22 -12.93 1.44
CA ALA A 56 -5.45 -11.72 1.13
C ALA A 56 -4.56 -11.25 2.29
N LEU A 57 -4.93 -11.51 3.56
CA LEU A 57 -4.10 -11.09 4.69
C LEU A 57 -2.75 -11.82 4.72
N ARG A 58 -2.74 -13.14 4.50
CA ARG A 58 -1.49 -13.94 4.49
C ARG A 58 -0.74 -13.84 3.17
N ASP A 59 -1.46 -13.80 2.05
CA ASP A 59 -0.84 -13.81 0.71
C ASP A 59 -0.15 -12.47 0.38
N MET A 60 -0.71 -11.35 0.85
CA MET A 60 -0.28 -10.00 0.46
C MET A 60 0.12 -9.09 1.64
N VAL A 61 -0.66 -9.07 2.73
CA VAL A 61 -0.42 -8.10 3.81
C VAL A 61 0.79 -8.49 4.65
N GLN A 62 0.84 -9.75 5.11
CA GLN A 62 1.88 -10.27 6.00
C GLN A 62 3.30 -10.11 5.44
N ASN A 63 3.44 -10.17 4.12
CA ASN A 63 4.71 -10.04 3.42
C ASN A 63 4.81 -8.66 2.75
N HIS A 64 4.23 -8.50 1.56
CA HIS A 64 4.47 -7.43 0.62
C HIS A 64 4.11 -6.06 1.19
N LEU A 65 2.90 -5.88 1.73
CA LEU A 65 2.49 -4.57 2.25
C LEU A 65 3.27 -4.21 3.52
N LEU A 66 3.56 -5.16 4.41
CA LEU A 66 4.41 -4.91 5.58
C LEU A 66 5.85 -4.55 5.18
N GLN A 67 6.39 -5.18 4.14
CA GLN A 67 7.70 -4.81 3.60
C GLN A 67 7.69 -3.39 3.04
N LEU A 68 6.68 -3.02 2.23
CA LEU A 68 6.54 -1.65 1.73
C LEU A 68 6.39 -0.63 2.87
N LEU A 69 5.57 -0.95 3.89
CA LEU A 69 5.43 -0.13 5.09
C LEU A 69 6.80 0.10 5.73
N CYS A 70 7.59 -0.95 5.95
CA CYS A 70 8.93 -0.83 6.53
C CYS A 70 9.85 0.05 5.69
N MET A 71 9.84 -0.09 4.36
CA MET A 71 10.67 0.73 3.47
C MET A 71 10.28 2.22 3.53
N VAL A 72 9.00 2.52 3.71
CA VAL A 72 8.50 3.89 3.90
C VAL A 72 8.87 4.43 5.27
N SER A 73 8.79 3.63 6.32
CA SER A 73 8.82 4.11 7.71
C SER A 73 10.16 3.98 8.42
N MET A 74 11.08 3.16 7.93
CA MET A 74 12.38 2.90 8.58
C MET A 74 13.21 4.18 8.73
N GLU A 75 14.03 4.26 9.77
CA GLU A 75 15.02 5.32 9.93
C GLU A 75 16.12 5.21 8.85
N PRO A 76 16.89 6.30 8.60
CA PRO A 76 18.09 6.21 7.77
C PRO A 76 19.05 5.15 8.33
N PRO A 77 19.39 4.10 7.57
CA PRO A 77 20.34 3.11 8.04
C PRO A 77 21.74 3.71 8.12
N ALA A 78 22.58 3.21 9.04
CA ALA A 78 23.95 3.70 9.20
C ALA A 78 24.84 3.43 7.96
N ALA A 79 24.49 2.41 7.18
CA ALA A 79 25.15 2.02 5.94
C ALA A 79 24.18 1.26 5.02
N MET A 80 24.57 1.07 3.76
CA MET A 80 23.83 0.23 2.79
C MET A 80 24.09 -1.28 2.98
N GLU A 81 24.77 -1.66 4.06
CA GLU A 81 25.02 -3.05 4.42
C GLU A 81 23.71 -3.74 4.80
N ALA A 82 23.59 -5.02 4.43
CA ALA A 82 22.33 -5.74 4.52
C ALA A 82 21.75 -5.76 5.94
N ASP A 83 22.56 -6.01 6.97
CA ASP A 83 22.05 -6.01 8.35
C ASP A 83 21.67 -4.61 8.84
N ALA A 84 22.38 -3.56 8.44
CA ALA A 84 22.02 -2.19 8.80
C ALA A 84 20.63 -1.82 8.27
N VAL A 85 20.31 -2.17 7.01
CA VAL A 85 18.97 -1.95 6.44
C VAL A 85 17.91 -2.81 7.12
N ARG A 86 18.20 -4.10 7.34
CA ARG A 86 17.25 -5.05 7.96
C ARG A 86 16.96 -4.72 9.42
N ASP A 87 17.93 -4.17 10.15
CA ASP A 87 17.74 -3.72 11.52
C ASP A 87 16.77 -2.54 11.60
N GLU A 88 16.82 -1.57 10.67
CA GLU A 88 15.87 -0.47 10.65
C GLU A 88 14.44 -0.93 10.29
N LYS A 89 14.30 -1.91 9.38
CA LYS A 89 13.01 -2.55 9.08
C LYS A 89 12.45 -3.29 10.30
N LEU A 90 13.30 -4.03 11.02
CA LEU A 90 12.88 -4.74 12.22
C LEU A 90 12.42 -3.79 13.34
N LYS A 91 13.05 -2.62 13.51
CA LYS A 91 12.60 -1.60 14.46
C LYS A 91 11.17 -1.13 14.16
N VAL A 92 10.84 -0.94 12.88
CA VAL A 92 9.47 -0.62 12.47
C VAL A 92 8.51 -1.72 12.87
N LEU A 93 8.79 -2.98 12.48
CA LEU A 93 7.89 -4.11 12.77
C LEU A 93 7.62 -4.25 14.27
N ARG A 94 8.65 -4.02 15.10
CA ARG A 94 8.53 -4.04 16.57
C ARG A 94 7.77 -2.85 17.14
N SER A 95 7.66 -1.76 16.37
CA SER A 95 6.93 -0.55 16.76
C SER A 95 5.50 -0.52 16.19
N LEU A 96 5.09 -1.53 15.42
CA LEU A 96 3.70 -1.60 14.95
C LEU A 96 2.76 -1.82 16.14
N ARG A 97 1.79 -0.92 16.31
CA ARG A 97 0.75 -1.06 17.32
C ARG A 97 -0.05 -2.33 17.05
N PRO A 98 -0.14 -3.28 17.99
CA PRO A 98 -0.95 -4.49 17.80
C PRO A 98 -2.40 -4.14 17.48
N ILE A 99 -3.04 -4.92 16.60
CA ILE A 99 -4.48 -4.86 16.36
C ILE A 99 -5.09 -6.13 16.94
N ASP A 100 -5.79 -6.00 18.06
CA ASP A 100 -6.37 -7.14 18.79
C ASP A 100 -7.89 -7.29 18.52
N ALA A 101 -8.56 -8.11 19.33
CA ALA A 101 -9.98 -8.39 19.17
C ALA A 101 -10.89 -7.17 19.40
N GLU A 102 -10.48 -6.21 20.21
CA GLU A 102 -11.25 -5.00 20.51
C GLU A 102 -11.16 -4.00 19.34
N ASP A 103 -9.97 -3.92 18.73
CA ASP A 103 -9.69 -2.98 17.66
C ASP A 103 -9.98 -3.51 16.25
N ALA A 104 -9.88 -4.83 16.02
CA ALA A 104 -9.92 -5.41 14.68
C ALA A 104 -11.18 -5.03 13.89
N ALA A 105 -12.35 -4.96 14.53
CA ALA A 105 -13.60 -4.57 13.88
C ALA A 105 -13.60 -3.11 13.39
N GLN A 106 -12.80 -2.25 14.03
CA GLN A 106 -12.72 -0.82 13.71
C GLN A 106 -11.57 -0.50 12.76
N LEU A 107 -10.42 -1.16 12.93
CA LEU A 107 -9.18 -0.88 12.21
C LEU A 107 -8.99 -1.75 10.97
N THR A 108 -9.82 -2.77 10.75
CA THR A 108 -9.67 -3.68 9.62
C THR A 108 -10.99 -3.91 8.88
N VAL A 109 -10.88 -4.19 7.60
CA VAL A 109 -11.99 -4.53 6.71
C VAL A 109 -11.56 -5.73 5.87
N ARG A 110 -12.31 -6.83 5.97
CA ARG A 110 -12.18 -8.01 5.10
C ARG A 110 -13.32 -8.06 4.11
N GLY A 111 -13.01 -8.31 2.84
CA GLY A 111 -13.99 -8.39 1.76
C GLY A 111 -13.87 -9.67 0.93
N GLN A 112 -14.96 -10.04 0.24
CA GLN A 112 -14.97 -11.14 -0.73
C GLN A 112 -15.76 -10.72 -1.99
N TYR A 113 -15.15 -10.86 -3.17
CA TYR A 113 -15.79 -10.38 -4.41
C TYR A 113 -16.99 -11.23 -4.81
N ARG A 114 -18.01 -10.55 -5.33
CA ARG A 114 -19.19 -11.11 -5.98
C ARG A 114 -19.10 -10.91 -7.49
N ALA A 115 -20.01 -11.56 -8.22
CA ALA A 115 -20.10 -11.43 -9.66
C ALA A 115 -20.17 -9.95 -10.08
N GLY A 116 -19.54 -9.63 -11.20
CA GLY A 116 -19.38 -8.27 -11.66
C GLY A 116 -18.71 -8.23 -13.02
N ALA A 117 -17.98 -7.15 -13.29
CA ALA A 117 -17.26 -6.97 -14.55
C ALA A 117 -15.79 -6.65 -14.25
N SER A 118 -14.87 -7.33 -14.92
CA SER A 118 -13.43 -7.09 -14.77
C SER A 118 -12.73 -7.38 -16.09
N ASN A 119 -11.71 -6.58 -16.43
CA ASN A 119 -10.97 -6.68 -17.70
C ASN A 119 -11.88 -6.74 -18.95
N GLY A 120 -12.97 -5.96 -18.96
CA GLY A 120 -13.89 -5.85 -20.10
C GLY A 120 -14.91 -6.97 -20.26
N GLY A 121 -15.03 -7.91 -19.31
CA GLY A 121 -15.99 -9.01 -19.37
C GLY A 121 -16.68 -9.30 -18.04
N ALA A 122 -17.80 -10.04 -18.11
CA ALA A 122 -18.49 -10.54 -16.93
C ALA A 122 -17.66 -11.63 -16.24
N VAL A 123 -17.57 -11.58 -14.91
CA VAL A 123 -16.80 -12.53 -14.11
C VAL A 123 -17.63 -13.08 -12.95
N PRO A 124 -17.44 -14.35 -12.58
CA PRO A 124 -18.16 -14.97 -11.47
C PRO A 124 -17.75 -14.38 -10.11
N GLY A 125 -18.56 -14.64 -9.08
CA GLY A 125 -18.18 -14.36 -7.70
C GLY A 125 -17.12 -15.35 -7.20
N TYR A 126 -16.47 -15.03 -6.09
CA TYR A 126 -15.38 -15.84 -5.54
C TYR A 126 -15.79 -17.30 -5.27
N VAL A 127 -16.94 -17.51 -4.62
CA VAL A 127 -17.42 -18.86 -4.28
C VAL A 127 -17.73 -19.66 -5.54
N ASP A 128 -18.33 -19.04 -6.56
CA ASP A 128 -18.63 -19.71 -7.82
C ASP A 128 -17.34 -20.10 -8.56
N GLU A 129 -16.35 -19.18 -8.60
CA GLU A 129 -15.02 -19.44 -9.16
C GLU A 129 -14.29 -20.56 -8.40
N LEU A 130 -14.39 -20.58 -7.08
CA LEU A 130 -13.82 -21.61 -6.23
C LEU A 130 -14.45 -22.99 -6.51
N VAL A 131 -15.78 -23.08 -6.61
CA VAL A 131 -16.49 -24.34 -6.93
C VAL A 131 -16.09 -24.85 -8.32
N MET A 132 -15.90 -23.96 -9.31
CA MET A 132 -15.49 -24.34 -10.66
C MET A 132 -14.06 -24.92 -10.70
N LEU A 133 -13.17 -24.39 -9.87
CA LEU A 133 -11.74 -24.75 -9.85
C LEU A 133 -11.42 -25.88 -8.87
N ASP A 134 -12.19 -26.01 -7.80
CA ASP A 134 -12.09 -27.06 -6.78
C ASP A 134 -13.50 -27.50 -6.34
N PRO A 135 -14.14 -28.45 -7.07
CA PRO A 135 -15.51 -28.89 -6.81
C PRO A 135 -15.77 -29.47 -5.41
N GLY A 136 -14.72 -29.73 -4.62
CA GLY A 136 -14.83 -30.16 -3.23
C GLY A 136 -15.23 -29.03 -2.27
N ARG A 137 -15.09 -27.77 -2.69
CA ARG A 137 -15.40 -26.57 -1.90
C ARG A 137 -16.80 -26.06 -2.27
N LYS A 138 -17.65 -25.77 -1.27
CA LYS A 138 -19.03 -25.26 -1.49
C LYS A 138 -19.31 -23.91 -0.83
N GLU A 139 -18.56 -23.60 0.22
CA GLU A 139 -18.67 -22.36 0.98
C GLU A 139 -17.28 -21.92 1.38
N SER A 140 -17.06 -20.61 1.48
CA SER A 140 -15.80 -20.05 1.97
C SER A 140 -16.00 -18.68 2.62
N ARG A 141 -15.32 -18.50 3.75
CA ARG A 141 -15.21 -17.22 4.47
C ARG A 141 -13.86 -16.53 4.22
N THR A 142 -13.07 -17.03 3.27
CA THR A 142 -11.77 -16.47 2.89
C THR A 142 -11.94 -15.08 2.29
N GLU A 143 -11.15 -14.14 2.79
CA GLU A 143 -11.10 -12.78 2.27
C GLU A 143 -10.26 -12.72 0.99
N THR A 144 -10.79 -12.02 -0.01
CA THR A 144 -10.11 -11.67 -1.27
C THR A 144 -9.69 -10.20 -1.30
N PHE A 145 -10.03 -9.46 -0.24
CA PHE A 145 -9.74 -8.06 -0.05
C PHE A 145 -9.45 -7.80 1.43
N VAL A 146 -8.45 -6.98 1.70
CA VAL A 146 -8.16 -6.43 3.02
C VAL A 146 -7.88 -4.94 2.90
N ALA A 147 -8.52 -4.14 3.74
CA ALA A 147 -8.06 -2.80 4.08
C ALA A 147 -7.81 -2.72 5.59
N LEU A 148 -6.74 -2.07 6.02
CA LEU A 148 -6.49 -1.85 7.45
C LEU A 148 -5.79 -0.51 7.71
N LYS A 149 -5.96 -0.01 8.94
CA LYS A 149 -5.24 1.14 9.49
C LYS A 149 -4.19 0.62 10.46
N ALA A 150 -2.92 0.82 10.13
CA ALA A 150 -1.78 0.51 10.98
C ALA A 150 -1.17 1.79 11.56
N GLU A 151 -0.59 1.68 12.75
CA GLU A 151 0.14 2.77 13.41
C GLU A 151 1.53 2.27 13.81
N VAL A 152 2.53 3.13 13.63
CA VAL A 152 3.92 2.86 14.02
C VAL A 152 4.22 3.73 15.24
N ASP A 153 4.23 3.12 16.43
CA ASP A 153 4.44 3.77 17.72
C ASP A 153 5.93 4.09 17.94
N ASN A 154 6.43 5.09 17.23
CA ASN A 154 7.73 5.69 17.44
C ASN A 154 7.69 7.22 17.28
N TRP A 155 8.80 7.89 17.57
CA TRP A 155 8.86 9.36 17.53
C TRP A 155 8.54 9.94 16.14
N ARG A 156 9.04 9.31 15.08
CA ARG A 156 8.89 9.78 13.69
C ARG A 156 7.44 9.70 13.21
N TRP A 157 6.72 8.64 13.58
CA TRP A 157 5.41 8.30 13.02
C TRP A 157 4.25 8.43 14.01
N ALA A 158 4.50 8.93 15.23
CA ALA A 158 3.46 9.15 16.22
C ALA A 158 2.26 9.92 15.64
N GLY A 159 1.08 9.30 15.69
CA GLY A 159 -0.18 9.87 15.21
C GLY A 159 -0.37 9.89 13.68
N VAL A 160 0.56 9.33 12.90
CA VAL A 160 0.44 9.20 11.43
C VAL A 160 -0.07 7.80 11.10
N PRO A 161 -1.29 7.66 10.56
CA PRO A 161 -1.79 6.35 10.16
C PRO A 161 -1.25 5.91 8.80
N PHE A 162 -1.04 4.60 8.70
CA PHE A 162 -0.74 3.89 7.48
C PHE A 162 -1.97 3.09 7.05
N TYR A 163 -2.59 3.48 5.95
CA TYR A 163 -3.70 2.74 5.36
C TYR A 163 -3.16 1.74 4.34
N LEU A 164 -3.35 0.45 4.63
CA LEU A 164 -2.93 -0.64 3.76
C LEU A 164 -4.16 -1.18 3.05
N ARG A 165 -4.12 -1.35 1.73
CA ARG A 165 -5.22 -1.90 0.95
C ARG A 165 -4.72 -2.88 -0.10
N THR A 166 -5.33 -4.05 -0.15
CA THR A 166 -5.07 -5.04 -1.19
C THR A 166 -6.30 -5.85 -1.51
N GLY A 167 -6.41 -6.31 -2.76
CA GLY A 167 -7.46 -7.24 -3.11
C GLY A 167 -7.41 -7.67 -4.57
N LYS A 168 -8.19 -8.73 -4.82
CA LYS A 168 -8.42 -9.32 -6.13
C LYS A 168 -9.71 -8.80 -6.76
N ARG A 169 -9.81 -8.89 -8.08
CA ARG A 169 -10.95 -8.36 -8.86
C ARG A 169 -11.25 -6.90 -8.53
N LEU A 170 -10.22 -6.09 -8.29
CA LEU A 170 -10.39 -4.66 -8.12
C LEU A 170 -10.51 -3.95 -9.47
N ALA A 171 -10.87 -2.66 -9.44
CA ALA A 171 -11.11 -1.84 -10.62
C ALA A 171 -9.92 -1.84 -11.58
N GLU A 172 -8.71 -1.69 -11.04
CA GLU A 172 -7.49 -1.61 -11.82
C GLU A 172 -6.35 -2.39 -11.16
N ARG A 173 -5.34 -2.75 -11.96
CA ARG A 173 -4.10 -3.33 -11.47
C ARG A 173 -3.17 -2.19 -11.12
N VAL A 174 -2.91 -1.99 -9.83
CA VAL A 174 -2.01 -0.94 -9.36
C VAL A 174 -1.28 -1.37 -8.09
N SER A 175 0.00 -1.07 -8.01
CA SER A 175 0.80 -1.10 -6.79
C SER A 175 1.37 0.30 -6.59
N GLU A 176 1.06 0.96 -5.48
CA GLU A 176 1.52 2.32 -5.23
C GLU A 176 1.61 2.66 -3.75
N ILE A 177 2.42 3.68 -3.47
CA ILE A 177 2.57 4.30 -2.15
C ILE A 177 2.24 5.78 -2.31
N VAL A 178 1.31 6.27 -1.51
CA VAL A 178 0.91 7.68 -1.47
C VAL A 178 1.26 8.25 -0.11
N VAL A 179 2.20 9.19 -0.09
CA VAL A 179 2.55 9.97 1.11
C VAL A 179 1.83 11.31 1.00
N ALA A 180 0.82 11.50 1.85
CA ALA A 180 0.05 12.74 1.90
C ALA A 180 0.64 13.67 2.95
N PHE A 181 1.01 14.88 2.54
CA PHE A 181 1.50 15.91 3.44
C PHE A 181 0.33 16.61 4.15
N ARG A 182 0.62 17.26 5.27
CA ARG A 182 -0.32 18.15 5.96
C ARG A 182 -0.62 19.37 5.08
N PRO A 183 -1.83 19.94 5.16
CA PRO A 183 -2.13 21.20 4.49
C PRO A 183 -1.25 22.32 5.05
N VAL A 184 -1.06 23.38 4.27
CA VAL A 184 -0.40 24.60 4.78
C VAL A 184 -1.19 25.15 5.96
N PRO A 185 -0.52 25.65 7.02
CA PRO A 185 -1.20 26.12 8.22
C PRO A 185 -1.99 27.41 7.99
N HIS A 186 -1.62 28.18 6.95
CA HIS A 186 -2.26 29.43 6.60
C HIS A 186 -2.16 29.66 5.08
N SER A 187 -3.29 29.94 4.43
CA SER A 187 -3.32 30.37 3.04
C SER A 187 -3.34 31.89 2.97
N ILE A 188 -2.40 32.47 2.22
CA ILE A 188 -2.37 33.91 1.91
C ILE A 188 -3.16 34.25 0.64
N PHE A 189 -3.68 33.24 -0.06
CA PHE A 189 -4.37 33.42 -1.33
C PHE A 189 -5.84 33.76 -1.08
N GLU A 190 -6.37 34.70 -1.87
CA GLU A 190 -7.76 35.11 -1.80
C GLU A 190 -8.71 33.95 -2.13
N GLN A 191 -9.97 34.04 -1.71
CA GLN A 191 -10.97 33.00 -1.99
C GLN A 191 -11.16 32.74 -3.50
N GLY A 192 -10.91 33.75 -4.35
CA GLY A 192 -10.95 33.61 -5.81
C GLY A 192 -9.79 32.81 -6.42
N ALA A 193 -8.76 32.48 -5.64
CA ALA A 193 -7.61 31.70 -6.10
C ALA A 193 -7.90 30.19 -6.21
N GLY A 194 -9.02 29.72 -5.64
CA GLY A 194 -9.36 28.30 -5.56
C GLY A 194 -8.82 27.62 -4.29
N PRO A 195 -9.18 26.35 -4.07
CA PRO A 195 -8.79 25.61 -2.88
C PRO A 195 -7.28 25.32 -2.88
N VAL A 196 -6.63 25.50 -1.72
CA VAL A 196 -5.26 25.04 -1.49
C VAL A 196 -5.30 23.59 -1.03
N VAL A 197 -4.83 22.69 -1.89
CA VAL A 197 -4.81 21.25 -1.62
C VAL A 197 -3.45 20.86 -1.05
N ALA A 198 -3.47 19.94 -0.08
CA ALA A 198 -2.24 19.41 0.49
C ALA A 198 -1.43 18.62 -0.54
N ASN A 199 -0.11 18.72 -0.47
CA ASN A 199 0.77 18.05 -1.42
C ASN A 199 0.75 16.53 -1.22
N LYS A 200 1.05 15.79 -2.29
CA LYS A 200 1.14 14.33 -2.26
C LYS A 200 2.36 13.86 -3.03
N LEU A 201 3.10 12.92 -2.46
CA LEU A 201 4.12 12.16 -3.19
C LEU A 201 3.55 10.77 -3.50
N VAL A 202 3.40 10.46 -4.79
CA VAL A 202 2.88 9.19 -5.27
C VAL A 202 4.03 8.42 -5.91
N LEU A 203 4.40 7.28 -5.33
CA LEU A 203 5.32 6.33 -5.93
C LEU A 203 4.50 5.20 -6.55
N ARG A 204 4.49 5.12 -7.88
CA ARG A 204 3.83 4.05 -8.62
C ARG A 204 4.83 2.91 -8.80
N LEU A 205 4.55 1.76 -8.19
CA LEU A 205 5.41 0.58 -8.22
C LEU A 205 5.13 -0.33 -9.41
N GLN A 206 3.87 -0.36 -9.87
CA GLN A 206 3.42 -1.10 -11.05
C GLN A 206 1.96 -0.75 -11.36
N PRO A 207 1.50 -0.77 -12.62
CA PRO A 207 2.31 -0.61 -13.84
C PRO A 207 2.87 0.81 -13.93
N ASP A 208 3.64 1.09 -14.97
CA ASP A 208 4.14 2.43 -15.30
C ASP A 208 4.92 3.05 -14.13
N GLU A 209 6.02 2.39 -13.81
CA GLU A 209 6.90 2.73 -12.69
C GLU A 209 7.35 4.20 -12.75
N GLY A 210 7.13 4.93 -11.67
CA GLY A 210 7.44 6.34 -11.63
C GLY A 210 7.13 7.02 -10.30
N VAL A 211 7.45 8.31 -10.23
CA VAL A 211 7.22 9.16 -9.06
C VAL A 211 6.51 10.43 -9.50
N LYS A 212 5.42 10.77 -8.81
CA LYS A 212 4.68 12.02 -9.02
C LYS A 212 4.66 12.84 -7.74
N LEU A 213 5.12 14.08 -7.80
CA LEU A 213 5.00 15.04 -6.71
C LEU A 213 3.92 16.06 -7.06
N TRP A 214 2.77 15.95 -6.40
CA TRP A 214 1.62 16.83 -6.59
C TRP A 214 1.77 18.10 -5.75
N LEU A 215 1.74 19.26 -6.43
CA LEU A 215 1.99 20.58 -5.86
C LEU A 215 0.96 21.59 -6.36
N MET A 216 0.84 22.72 -5.64
CA MET A 216 0.05 23.86 -6.10
C MET A 216 0.95 24.79 -6.93
N ILE A 217 0.49 25.15 -8.13
CA ILE A 217 1.13 26.17 -8.99
C ILE A 217 0.12 27.23 -9.42
N LYS A 218 0.59 28.38 -9.92
CA LYS A 218 -0.28 29.37 -10.54
C LYS A 218 -0.77 28.85 -11.90
N ASP A 219 -2.09 28.96 -12.11
CA ASP A 219 -2.74 28.79 -13.42
C ASP A 219 -2.18 29.83 -14.43
N PRO A 220 -1.54 29.40 -15.52
CA PRO A 220 -1.01 30.30 -16.54
C PRO A 220 -2.12 31.11 -17.22
N GLY A 221 -1.88 32.41 -17.45
CA GLY A 221 -2.78 33.26 -18.23
C GLY A 221 -3.03 34.64 -17.62
N PRO A 222 -3.80 35.48 -18.34
CA PRO A 222 -4.05 36.88 -17.97
C PRO A 222 -5.08 37.05 -16.85
N GLY A 223 -5.74 35.97 -16.43
CA GLY A 223 -6.56 35.96 -15.23
C GLY A 223 -5.69 36.16 -13.98
N GLY A 224 -6.29 36.66 -12.89
CA GLY A 224 -5.61 36.87 -11.61
C GLY A 224 -4.95 35.61 -11.02
N LEU A 225 -4.57 35.68 -9.75
CA LEU A 225 -3.84 34.60 -9.08
C LEU A 225 -4.76 33.41 -8.75
N ARG A 226 -4.97 32.51 -9.71
CA ARG A 226 -5.62 31.21 -9.51
C ARG A 226 -4.58 30.11 -9.34
N LEU A 227 -4.87 29.15 -8.47
CA LEU A 227 -4.02 28.01 -8.19
C LEU A 227 -4.57 26.75 -8.82
N GLN A 228 -3.67 25.87 -9.24
CA GLN A 228 -3.97 24.55 -9.76
C GLN A 228 -3.08 23.51 -9.10
N HIS A 229 -3.66 22.36 -8.78
CA HIS A 229 -2.94 21.21 -8.26
C HIS A 229 -2.47 20.35 -9.42
N VAL A 230 -1.14 20.25 -9.64
CA VAL A 230 -0.56 19.52 -10.77
C VAL A 230 0.61 18.65 -10.31
N PRO A 231 0.89 17.53 -10.99
CA PRO A 231 2.05 16.70 -10.70
C PRO A 231 3.30 17.20 -11.43
N LEU A 232 4.43 17.20 -10.73
CA LEU A 232 5.73 16.96 -11.35
C LEU A 232 5.88 15.46 -11.55
N ASP A 233 5.89 15.01 -12.80
CA ASP A 233 5.85 13.59 -13.17
C ASP A 233 7.21 13.12 -13.67
N MET A 234 7.72 12.02 -13.09
CA MET A 234 8.91 11.33 -13.54
C MET A 234 8.55 9.87 -13.81
N SER A 235 8.29 9.57 -15.08
CA SER A 235 8.18 8.19 -15.59
C SER A 235 9.58 7.60 -15.73
N PHE A 236 9.83 6.43 -15.13
CA PHE A 236 11.15 5.81 -15.22
C PHE A 236 11.43 5.24 -16.62
N ALA A 237 10.39 4.78 -17.31
CA ALA A 237 10.50 4.32 -18.70
C ALA A 237 11.01 5.45 -19.61
N GLU A 238 10.47 6.66 -19.44
CA GLU A 238 10.88 7.84 -20.22
C GLU A 238 12.24 8.39 -19.78
N ALA A 239 12.49 8.45 -18.47
CA ALA A 239 13.70 9.07 -17.92
C ALA A 239 14.97 8.23 -18.17
N PHE A 240 14.88 6.90 -18.07
CA PHE A 240 16.06 6.04 -18.15
C PHE A 240 16.19 5.29 -19.46
N GLY A 241 15.10 5.10 -20.22
CA GLY A 241 15.14 4.47 -21.56
C GLY A 241 15.77 3.07 -21.60
N VAL A 242 15.89 2.40 -20.44
CA VAL A 242 16.50 1.09 -20.28
C VAL A 242 15.48 0.08 -19.79
N HIS A 243 15.69 -1.18 -20.17
CA HIS A 243 14.94 -2.29 -19.62
C HIS A 243 15.18 -2.37 -18.11
N GLN A 244 14.12 -2.24 -17.32
CA GLN A 244 14.18 -2.50 -15.89
C GLN A 244 14.12 -4.01 -15.67
N PRO A 245 15.10 -4.60 -14.96
CA PRO A 245 15.09 -6.02 -14.68
C PRO A 245 13.84 -6.38 -13.88
N GLU A 246 13.20 -7.49 -14.22
CA GLU A 246 12.11 -7.99 -13.39
C GLU A 246 12.61 -8.34 -11.98
N ALA A 247 11.70 -8.33 -11.01
CA ALA A 247 12.03 -8.57 -9.61
C ALA A 247 12.84 -9.86 -9.38
N TYR A 248 12.50 -10.95 -10.06
CA TYR A 248 13.23 -12.22 -9.92
C TYR A 248 14.61 -12.20 -10.57
N GLU A 249 14.79 -11.49 -11.69
CA GLU A 249 16.12 -11.34 -12.32
C GLU A 249 17.08 -10.67 -11.34
N ARG A 250 16.62 -9.59 -10.69
CA ARG A 250 17.39 -8.88 -9.65
C ARG A 250 17.68 -9.78 -8.46
N LEU A 251 16.67 -10.40 -7.87
CA LEU A 251 16.86 -11.21 -6.66
C LEU A 251 17.79 -12.41 -6.90
N LEU A 252 17.70 -13.06 -8.06
CA LEU A 252 18.63 -14.12 -8.42
C LEU A 252 20.06 -13.61 -8.54
N MET A 253 20.25 -12.42 -9.11
CA MET A 253 21.57 -11.79 -9.20
C MET A 253 22.15 -11.46 -7.83
N ASP A 254 21.32 -10.99 -6.90
CA ASP A 254 21.75 -10.70 -5.53
C ASP A 254 22.14 -11.97 -4.76
N VAL A 255 21.46 -13.10 -5.00
CA VAL A 255 21.88 -14.40 -4.46
C VAL A 255 23.27 -14.78 -4.97
N VAL A 256 23.52 -14.65 -6.28
CA VAL A 256 24.84 -14.94 -6.88
C VAL A 256 25.93 -14.04 -6.32
N ARG A 257 25.59 -12.78 -5.99
CA ARG A 257 26.51 -11.80 -5.39
C ARG A 257 26.66 -11.96 -3.87
N GLY A 258 25.87 -12.81 -3.22
CA GLY A 258 25.86 -12.94 -1.77
C GLY A 258 25.33 -11.70 -1.05
N ASN A 259 24.39 -10.96 -1.66
CA ASN A 259 23.80 -9.74 -1.11
C ASN A 259 22.40 -10.01 -0.53
N PRO A 260 22.23 -10.10 0.80
CA PRO A 260 20.93 -10.40 1.40
C PRO A 260 20.07 -9.17 1.69
N THR A 261 20.44 -7.95 1.25
CA THR A 261 19.73 -6.71 1.61
C THR A 261 18.24 -6.73 1.26
N LEU A 262 17.86 -7.34 0.12
CA LEU A 262 16.48 -7.42 -0.34
C LEU A 262 15.76 -8.70 0.10
N PHE A 263 16.32 -9.44 1.06
CA PHE A 263 15.76 -10.67 1.59
C PHE A 263 15.33 -10.47 3.04
N MET A 264 14.17 -11.01 3.40
CA MET A 264 13.68 -10.95 4.77
C MET A 264 14.54 -11.83 5.68
N ARG A 265 15.04 -11.25 6.77
CA ARG A 265 15.68 -12.00 7.85
C ARG A 265 14.63 -12.73 8.69
N ARG A 266 15.04 -13.79 9.37
CA ARG A 266 14.16 -14.65 10.18
C ARG A 266 13.36 -13.86 11.23
N ASP A 267 14.03 -12.97 11.94
CA ASP A 267 13.42 -12.12 12.97
C ASP A 267 12.43 -11.10 12.40
N GLU A 268 12.64 -10.61 11.17
CA GLU A 268 11.64 -9.80 10.45
C GLU A 268 10.37 -10.62 10.18
N VAL A 269 10.52 -11.87 9.72
CA VAL A 269 9.37 -12.77 9.47
C VAL A 269 8.61 -13.07 10.76
N GLU A 270 9.32 -13.37 11.84
CA GLU A 270 8.71 -13.62 13.17
C GLU A 270 7.98 -12.39 13.70
N ALA A 271 8.56 -11.18 13.55
CA ALA A 271 7.92 -9.93 13.98
C ALA A 271 6.67 -9.59 13.15
N ALA A 272 6.71 -9.82 11.82
CA ALA A 272 5.55 -9.64 10.96
C ALA A 272 4.40 -10.58 11.36
N TRP A 273 4.68 -11.86 11.63
CA TRP A 273 3.66 -12.80 12.11
C TRP A 273 3.10 -12.43 13.48
N LYS A 274 3.96 -11.99 14.41
CA LYS A 274 3.51 -11.53 15.74
C LYS A 274 2.47 -10.40 15.65
N TRP A 275 2.53 -9.57 14.61
CA TRP A 275 1.57 -8.50 14.37
C TRP A 275 0.30 -8.98 13.62
N ILE A 276 0.44 -9.93 12.70
CA ILE A 276 -0.67 -10.46 11.88
C ILE A 276 -1.54 -11.49 12.63
N ASP A 277 -0.94 -12.35 13.45
CA ASP A 277 -1.66 -13.43 14.14
C ASP A 277 -2.82 -12.95 15.01
N PRO A 278 -2.70 -11.86 15.79
CA PRO A 278 -3.83 -11.30 16.56
C PRO A 278 -5.01 -10.87 15.67
N ILE A 279 -4.74 -10.33 14.48
CA ILE A 279 -5.80 -9.93 13.51
C ILE A 279 -6.55 -11.16 13.03
N LEU A 280 -5.83 -12.23 12.67
CA LEU A 280 -6.42 -13.50 12.26
C LEU A 280 -7.27 -14.12 13.37
N ALA A 281 -6.76 -14.13 14.61
CA ALA A 281 -7.47 -14.66 15.76
C ALA A 281 -8.74 -13.85 16.07
N ALA A 282 -8.67 -12.52 15.97
CA ALA A 282 -9.81 -11.63 16.13
C ALA A 282 -10.89 -11.90 15.07
N TRP A 283 -10.50 -12.04 13.80
CA TRP A 283 -11.43 -12.34 12.71
C TRP A 283 -12.11 -13.70 12.82
N ASP A 284 -11.44 -14.70 13.38
CA ASP A 284 -12.05 -16.00 13.67
C ASP A 284 -13.06 -15.91 14.82
N THR A 285 -12.71 -15.17 15.87
CA THR A 285 -13.55 -14.94 17.06
C THR A 285 -14.81 -14.15 16.73
N LEU A 286 -14.71 -13.09 15.92
CA LEU A 286 -15.84 -12.25 15.51
C LEU A 286 -16.88 -13.01 14.68
N ARG A 287 -16.49 -14.12 14.03
CA ARG A 287 -17.34 -14.94 13.15
C ARG A 287 -18.10 -14.16 12.05
N GLU A 288 -17.72 -12.92 11.77
CA GLU A 288 -18.30 -12.14 10.68
C GLU A 288 -17.85 -12.66 9.31
N SER A 289 -18.78 -12.79 8.37
CA SER A 289 -18.44 -13.07 6.98
C SER A 289 -17.76 -11.85 6.32
N PRO A 290 -16.83 -12.06 5.37
CA PRO A 290 -16.25 -10.96 4.62
C PRO A 290 -17.34 -10.11 3.96
N LYS A 291 -17.15 -8.78 3.95
CA LYS A 291 -18.10 -7.86 3.33
C LYS A 291 -18.11 -8.09 1.81
N PRO A 292 -19.28 -8.19 1.16
CA PRO A 292 -19.32 -8.38 -0.28
C PRO A 292 -18.86 -7.11 -1.00
N TYR A 293 -18.21 -7.27 -2.15
CA TYR A 293 -17.95 -6.18 -3.08
C TYR A 293 -18.08 -6.67 -4.53
N THR A 294 -18.49 -5.80 -5.44
CA THR A 294 -18.66 -6.16 -6.85
C THR A 294 -17.29 -6.28 -7.51
N ALA A 295 -17.02 -7.38 -8.24
CA ALA A 295 -15.81 -7.48 -9.06
C ALA A 295 -15.73 -6.30 -10.04
N GLY A 296 -14.57 -5.64 -10.09
CA GLY A 296 -14.32 -4.40 -10.83
C GLY A 296 -14.52 -3.11 -10.03
N SER A 297 -14.87 -3.18 -8.75
CA SER A 297 -14.92 -2.01 -7.85
C SER A 297 -13.62 -1.86 -7.04
N TRP A 298 -13.48 -0.78 -6.27
CA TRP A 298 -12.34 -0.55 -5.36
C TRP A 298 -12.43 -1.29 -4.01
N GLY A 299 -13.37 -2.24 -3.89
CA GLY A 299 -13.61 -3.02 -2.69
C GLY A 299 -14.93 -2.66 -2.01
N PRO A 300 -15.17 -3.15 -0.78
CA PRO A 300 -16.40 -2.89 -0.04
C PRO A 300 -16.44 -1.43 0.45
N GLY A 301 -17.63 -0.83 0.51
CA GLY A 301 -17.80 0.55 1.04
C GLY A 301 -17.28 0.73 2.47
N ALA A 302 -17.17 -0.34 3.26
CA ALA A 302 -16.53 -0.31 4.57
C ALA A 302 -15.04 0.11 4.51
N ALA A 303 -14.34 -0.15 3.40
CA ALA A 303 -12.96 0.30 3.21
C ALA A 303 -12.85 1.81 2.99
N VAL A 304 -13.86 2.42 2.38
CA VAL A 304 -13.97 3.89 2.24
C VAL A 304 -14.25 4.49 3.62
N ALA A 305 -15.23 3.95 4.33
CA ALA A 305 -15.57 4.39 5.69
C ALA A 305 -14.38 4.27 6.67
N LEU A 306 -13.45 3.31 6.46
CA LEU A 306 -12.27 3.14 7.30
C LEU A 306 -11.38 4.40 7.32
N ILE A 307 -11.10 4.97 6.14
CA ILE A 307 -10.24 6.15 6.02
C ILE A 307 -11.03 7.45 6.27
N GLU A 308 -12.30 7.50 5.89
CA GLU A 308 -13.18 8.67 6.10
C GLU A 308 -13.48 8.95 7.57
N ARG A 309 -13.43 7.94 8.45
CA ARG A 309 -13.51 8.14 9.91
C ARG A 309 -12.47 9.12 10.44
N ASP A 310 -11.33 9.23 9.76
CA ASP A 310 -10.27 10.17 10.10
C ASP A 310 -10.30 11.43 9.21
N GLY A 311 -11.37 11.68 8.45
CA GLY A 311 -11.51 12.84 7.56
C GLY A 311 -10.64 12.77 6.30
N ARG A 312 -10.32 11.55 5.83
CA ARG A 312 -9.41 11.29 4.70
C ARG A 312 -10.11 10.45 3.62
N THR A 313 -9.54 10.41 2.43
CA THR A 313 -10.08 9.66 1.28
C THR A 313 -8.97 8.91 0.57
N TRP A 314 -9.28 7.75 -0.01
CA TRP A 314 -8.33 7.01 -0.84
C TRP A 314 -7.89 7.82 -2.06
N HIS A 315 -6.65 7.62 -2.51
CA HIS A 315 -6.07 8.40 -3.60
C HIS A 315 -6.89 8.36 -4.89
N GLU A 316 -7.39 7.18 -5.25
CA GLU A 316 -8.11 6.86 -6.48
C GLU A 316 -9.55 7.39 -6.48
N GLU A 317 -10.07 7.79 -5.30
CA GLU A 317 -11.39 8.39 -5.12
C GLU A 317 -11.33 9.92 -5.00
N ALA A 318 -10.12 10.48 -4.90
CA ALA A 318 -9.90 11.93 -4.78
C ALA A 318 -9.77 12.65 -6.15
N GLY A 319 -10.08 11.95 -7.25
CA GLY A 319 -9.97 12.41 -8.64
C GLY A 319 -11.30 12.77 -9.27
#